data_AF-A0A544XQ35-F1
#
_entry.id   AF-A0A544XQ35-F1
#
_cell.length_a   1.000
_cell.length_b   1.000
_cell.length_c   1.000
_cell.angle_alpha   90.00
_cell.angle_beta   90.00
_cell.angle_gamma   90.00
#
_symmetry.space_group_name_H-M   'P 1'
#
loop_
_entity.id
_entity.type
_entity.pdbx_description
1 polymer ?
#
loop_
_entity_poly.entity_id
_entity_poly.type
_entity_poly.pdbx_seq_one_letter_code
_entity_poly.pdbx_strand_id
1 'polypeptide(L)'
;MTTDDERDALARELLRLSLPELVDVLRRVLPAHAEQGTTMPSTLVLAEVSRSPGGDSSSAQPFIEAVAWPDRDYYDGDFGPNAANLEQGSCPDCGLEATSTAKLAFCPLCGTLCRLT
;
A
#
# COMPACT_ATOMS: atom_id res chain seq x y z
N MET A 1 -0.25 -2.57 -27.31
CA MET A 1 0.48 -1.52 -26.59
C MET A 1 -0.47 -0.34 -26.48
N THR A 2 -0.73 0.13 -25.27
CA THR A 2 -1.54 1.34 -25.06
C THR A 2 -0.77 2.56 -25.55
N THR A 3 -1.47 3.54 -26.12
CA THR A 3 -0.86 4.83 -26.54
C THR A 3 -0.54 5.70 -25.32
N ASP A 4 0.27 6.75 -25.51
CA ASP A 4 0.52 7.73 -24.44
C ASP A 4 -0.76 8.43 -23.98
N ASP A 5 -1.65 8.78 -24.92
CA ASP A 5 -2.94 9.41 -24.60
C ASP A 5 -3.84 8.50 -23.74
N GLU A 6 -3.84 7.19 -24.01
CA GLU A 6 -4.58 6.21 -23.20
C GLU A 6 -4.00 6.08 -21.79
N ARG A 7 -2.66 6.13 -21.65
CA ARG A 7 -1.99 6.11 -20.35
C ARG A 7 -2.30 7.37 -19.54
N ASP A 8 -2.29 8.53 -20.17
CA ASP A 8 -2.62 9.81 -19.52
C ASP A 8 -4.09 9.89 -19.11
N ALA A 9 -5.00 9.35 -19.93
CA ALA A 9 -6.40 9.24 -19.56
C ALA A 9 -6.60 8.35 -18.33
N LEU A 10 -5.95 7.18 -18.29
CA LEU A 10 -5.99 6.30 -17.12
C LEU A 10 -5.42 6.97 -15.87
N ALA A 11 -4.29 7.67 -15.98
CA ALA A 11 -3.71 8.40 -14.86
C ALA A 11 -4.67 9.45 -14.29
N ARG A 12 -5.38 10.20 -15.16
CA ARG A 12 -6.41 11.15 -14.72
C ARG A 12 -7.58 10.47 -14.01
N GLU A 13 -8.02 9.30 -14.46
CA GLU A 13 -9.07 8.55 -13.76
C GLU A 13 -8.60 8.07 -12.38
N LEU A 14 -7.39 7.51 -12.29
CA LEU A 14 -6.82 7.05 -11.02
C LEU A 14 -6.64 8.19 -10.02
N LEU A 15 -6.26 9.39 -10.48
CA LEU A 15 -6.13 10.59 -9.65
C LEU A 15 -7.45 11.13 -9.08
N ARG A 16 -8.60 10.70 -9.62
CA ARG A 16 -9.92 11.08 -9.07
C ARG A 16 -10.33 10.20 -7.90
N LEU A 17 -9.67 9.06 -7.70
CA LEU A 17 -9.93 8.17 -6.58
C LEU A 17 -9.38 8.79 -5.29
N SER A 18 -10.09 8.58 -4.19
CA SER A 18 -9.51 8.77 -2.86
C SER A 18 -8.35 7.79 -2.64
N LEU A 19 -7.45 8.09 -1.70
CA LEU A 19 -6.33 7.20 -1.40
C LEU A 19 -6.77 5.77 -1.04
N PRO A 20 -7.80 5.53 -0.19
CA PRO A 20 -8.27 4.18 0.10
C PRO A 20 -8.78 3.42 -1.14
N GLU A 21 -9.51 4.11 -2.03
CA GLU A 21 -9.99 3.53 -3.28
C GLU A 21 -8.84 3.16 -4.22
N LEU A 22 -7.84 4.04 -4.34
CA LEU A 22 -6.64 3.78 -5.12
C LEU A 22 -5.89 2.56 -4.55
N VAL A 23 -5.73 2.47 -3.23
CA VAL A 23 -5.11 1.33 -2.54
C VAL A 23 -5.88 0.03 -2.80
N ASP A 24 -7.22 0.06 -2.76
CA ASP A 24 -8.07 -1.11 -3.08
C ASP A 24 -7.92 -1.58 -4.54
N VAL A 25 -7.82 -0.63 -5.48
CA VAL A 25 -7.53 -0.96 -6.88
C VAL A 25 -6.15 -1.61 -7.00
N LEU A 26 -5.13 -1.00 -6.42
CA LEU A 26 -3.75 -1.49 -6.51
C LEU A 26 -3.53 -2.83 -5.79
N ARG A 27 -4.28 -3.12 -4.72
CA ARG A 27 -4.31 -4.44 -4.06
C ARG A 27 -4.59 -5.58 -5.05
N ARG A 28 -5.42 -5.34 -6.07
CA ARG A 28 -5.78 -6.36 -7.08
C ARG A 28 -4.78 -6.42 -8.23
N VAL A 29 -4.11 -5.31 -8.51
CA VAL A 29 -3.20 -5.17 -9.65
C VAL A 29 -1.79 -5.64 -9.31
N LEU A 30 -1.20 -5.15 -8.22
CA LEU A 30 0.23 -5.40 -7.93
C LEU A 30 0.56 -6.88 -7.69
N PRO A 31 -0.21 -7.64 -6.88
CA PRO A 31 0.06 -9.06 -6.70
C PRO A 31 -0.17 -9.88 -7.98
N ALA A 32 -1.02 -9.43 -8.91
CA ALA A 32 -1.23 -10.11 -10.19
C ALA A 32 -0.01 -10.00 -11.12
N HIS A 33 0.88 -9.04 -10.86
CA HIS A 33 2.16 -8.89 -11.53
C HIS A 33 3.31 -9.62 -10.81
N ALA A 34 3.05 -10.31 -9.69
CA ALA A 34 4.06 -11.13 -9.03
C ALA A 34 4.58 -12.21 -9.99
N GLU A 35 5.90 -12.33 -10.10
CA GLU A 35 6.51 -13.31 -11.01
C GLU A 35 6.42 -14.71 -10.40
N GLN A 36 5.52 -15.54 -10.92
CA GLN A 36 5.29 -16.90 -10.41
C GLN A 36 6.32 -17.94 -10.92
N GLY A 37 7.36 -17.53 -11.67
CA GLY A 37 8.25 -18.44 -12.40
C GLY A 37 9.74 -18.38 -12.05
N THR A 38 10.14 -17.54 -11.10
CA THR A 38 11.55 -17.35 -10.75
C THR A 38 11.96 -18.21 -9.55
N THR A 39 13.26 -18.51 -9.45
CA THR A 39 13.85 -19.27 -8.32
C THR A 39 13.65 -18.58 -6.97
N MET A 40 13.36 -17.27 -6.97
CA MET A 40 12.97 -16.51 -5.77
C MET A 40 11.65 -15.77 -6.05
N PRO A 41 10.52 -16.18 -5.43
CA PRO A 41 9.26 -15.49 -5.63
C PRO A 41 9.37 -14.03 -5.19
N SER A 42 8.90 -13.12 -6.03
CA SER A 42 8.83 -11.69 -5.73
C SER A 42 7.39 -11.19 -5.87
N THR A 43 7.01 -10.29 -4.97
CA THR A 43 5.70 -9.63 -4.98
C THR A 43 5.93 -8.13 -5.10
N LEU A 44 5.17 -7.48 -5.98
CA LEU A 44 5.11 -6.03 -6.02
C LEU A 44 4.17 -5.52 -4.93
N VAL A 45 4.64 -4.54 -4.17
CA VAL A 45 3.87 -3.87 -3.11
C VAL A 45 3.87 -2.37 -3.34
N LEU A 46 2.83 -1.70 -2.85
CA LEU A 46 2.84 -0.24 -2.70
C LEU A 46 3.66 0.10 -1.44
N ALA A 47 4.44 1.17 -1.48
CA ALA A 47 5.22 1.65 -0.35
C ALA A 47 5.08 3.17 -0.19
N GLU A 48 5.02 3.62 1.06
CA GLU A 48 5.09 5.03 1.43
C GLU A 48 6.55 5.38 1.78
N VAL A 49 7.00 6.56 1.35
CA VAL A 49 8.36 7.04 1.60
C VAL A 49 8.29 8.39 2.30
N SER A 50 8.79 8.42 3.53
CA SER A 50 8.77 9.59 4.41
C SER A 50 10.18 10.11 4.69
N ARG A 51 10.32 11.44 4.78
CA ARG A 51 11.59 12.10 5.14
C ARG A 51 11.40 12.89 6.42
N SER A 52 12.30 12.71 7.39
CA SER A 52 12.26 13.50 8.63
C SER A 52 12.64 14.97 8.33
N PRO A 53 11.80 15.95 8.71
CA PRO A 53 12.05 17.36 8.41
C PRO A 53 13.17 18.00 9.27
N GLY A 54 13.77 17.28 10.23
CA GLY A 54 14.64 17.84 11.28
C GLY A 54 16.09 17.35 11.34
N GLY A 55 16.58 16.61 10.34
CA GLY A 55 17.97 16.15 10.30
C GLY A 55 18.81 16.91 9.29
N ASP A 56 20.02 17.33 9.68
CA ASP A 56 20.99 18.00 8.79
C ASP A 56 21.08 17.27 7.45
N SER A 57 20.85 18.04 6.38
CA SER A 57 20.34 17.62 5.08
C SER A 57 21.31 16.82 4.18
N SER A 58 22.19 15.99 4.74
CA SER A 58 23.15 15.18 3.97
C SER A 58 23.12 13.68 4.24
N SER A 59 22.40 13.19 5.26
CA SER A 59 22.46 11.75 5.63
C SER A 59 21.18 11.11 6.17
N ALA A 60 20.06 11.83 6.30
CA ALA A 60 18.81 11.23 6.76
C ALA A 60 18.29 10.23 5.71
N GLN A 61 18.40 8.93 6.00
CA GLN A 61 17.84 7.88 5.16
C GLN A 61 16.31 8.02 5.13
N PRO A 62 15.67 7.90 3.95
CA PRO A 62 14.22 7.89 3.88
C PRO A 62 13.66 6.68 4.64
N PHE A 63 12.59 6.90 5.37
CA PHE A 63 11.83 5.82 6.00
C PHE A 63 10.87 5.26 4.96
N ILE A 64 10.84 3.94 4.79
CA ILE A 64 10.03 3.25 3.79
C ILE A 64 9.16 2.23 4.52
N GLU A 65 7.85 2.33 4.31
CA GLU A 65 6.86 1.41 4.88
C GLU A 65 6.02 0.82 3.76
N ALA A 66 5.68 -0.47 3.85
CA ALA A 66 4.77 -1.07 2.88
C ALA A 66 3.33 -0.64 3.17
N VAL A 67 2.53 -0.38 2.14
CA VAL A 67 1.11 -0.05 2.33
C VAL A 67 0.30 -1.34 2.45
N ALA A 68 -0.28 -1.59 3.62
CA ALA A 68 -1.14 -2.74 3.88
C ALA A 68 -2.56 -2.51 3.35
N TRP A 69 -3.18 -3.62 2.94
CA TRP A 69 -4.46 -3.63 2.24
C TRP A 69 -5.64 -3.58 3.22
N PRO A 70 -6.49 -2.53 3.22
CA PRO A 70 -7.61 -2.45 4.15
C PRO A 70 -8.51 -3.68 4.13
N ASP A 71 -8.94 -4.15 5.29
CA ASP A 71 -9.92 -5.23 5.42
C ASP A 71 -11.34 -4.69 5.18
N ARG A 72 -11.72 -4.59 3.91
CA ARG A 72 -13.03 -4.09 3.50
C ARG A 72 -14.18 -4.93 4.04
N ASP A 73 -13.99 -6.23 4.21
CA ASP A 73 -15.05 -7.11 4.71
C ASP A 73 -15.37 -6.78 6.18
N TYR A 74 -14.37 -6.40 6.96
CA TYR A 74 -14.55 -5.90 8.31
C TYR A 74 -15.30 -4.55 8.36
N TYR A 75 -15.19 -3.73 7.31
CA TYR A 75 -15.81 -2.41 7.20
C TYR A 75 -17.07 -2.39 6.30
N ASP A 76 -17.77 -3.51 6.15
CA ASP A 76 -18.99 -3.62 5.32
C ASP A 76 -18.82 -3.09 3.88
N GLY A 77 -17.61 -3.26 3.32
CA GLY A 77 -17.24 -2.80 1.99
C GLY A 77 -16.67 -1.39 1.93
N ASP A 78 -16.66 -0.65 3.04
CA ASP A 78 -16.06 0.69 3.17
C ASP A 78 -14.57 0.60 3.59
N PHE A 79 -13.97 1.73 3.94
CA PHE A 79 -12.57 1.87 4.36
C PHE A 79 -12.41 2.26 5.84
N GLY A 80 -13.51 2.21 6.60
CA GLY A 80 -13.55 2.55 8.00
C GLY A 80 -13.72 4.05 8.27
N PRO A 81 -14.02 4.43 9.54
CA PRO A 81 -14.45 5.78 9.89
C PRO A 81 -13.38 6.87 9.74
N ASN A 82 -12.10 6.47 9.64
CA ASN A 82 -10.95 7.37 9.58
C ASN A 82 -10.02 7.01 8.41
N ALA A 83 -10.59 6.67 7.24
CA ALA A 83 -9.82 6.24 6.07
C ALA A 83 -8.77 7.25 5.54
N ALA A 84 -8.70 8.45 6.11
CA ALA A 84 -7.68 9.45 5.82
C ALA A 84 -6.51 9.49 6.83
N ASN A 85 -6.63 8.76 7.95
CA ASN A 85 -5.54 8.65 8.93
C ASN A 85 -4.67 7.46 8.56
N LEU A 86 -3.36 7.67 8.61
CA LEU A 86 -2.38 6.61 8.47
C LEU A 86 -2.18 5.95 9.83
N GLU A 87 -2.35 4.64 9.85
CA GLU A 87 -2.12 3.75 10.98
C GLU A 87 -0.87 2.93 10.66
N GLN A 88 0.03 2.76 11.62
CA GLN A 88 1.33 2.11 11.40
C GLN A 88 1.49 0.88 12.30
N GLY A 89 2.37 -0.04 11.90
CA GLY A 89 2.74 -1.19 12.71
C GLY A 89 3.45 -2.28 11.91
N SER A 90 3.93 -3.30 12.61
CA SER A 90 4.62 -4.44 12.00
C SER A 90 3.70 -5.64 11.83
N CYS A 91 3.87 -6.37 10.74
CA CYS A 91 3.17 -7.62 10.53
C CYS A 91 3.60 -8.65 11.58
N PRO A 92 2.67 -9.28 12.33
CA PRO A 92 3.02 -10.23 13.39
C PRO A 92 3.62 -11.54 12.85
N ASP A 93 3.46 -11.82 11.56
CA ASP A 93 3.93 -13.06 10.93
C ASP A 93 5.29 -12.87 10.23
N CYS A 94 5.40 -11.90 9.31
CA CYS A 94 6.63 -11.69 8.53
C CYS A 94 7.51 -10.52 9.01
N GLY A 95 7.05 -9.74 10.00
CA GLY A 95 7.79 -8.60 10.56
C GLY A 95 7.89 -7.38 9.63
N LEU A 96 7.18 -7.36 8.50
CA LEU A 96 7.16 -6.21 7.59
C LEU A 96 6.55 -4.99 8.26
N GLU A 97 7.28 -3.88 8.30
CA GLU A 97 6.76 -2.57 8.70
C GLU A 97 5.78 -2.07 7.65
N ALA A 98 4.59 -1.71 8.11
CA ALA A 98 3.49 -1.33 7.24
C ALA A 98 2.68 -0.15 7.76
N THR A 99 2.17 0.63 6.81
CA THR A 99 1.22 1.71 7.00
C THR A 99 -0.10 1.34 6.32
N SER A 100 -1.23 1.86 6.80
CA SER A 100 -2.51 1.71 6.12
C SER A 100 -3.45 2.85 6.43
N THR A 101 -4.42 3.05 5.55
CA THR A 101 -5.56 3.94 5.79
C THR A 101 -6.59 3.33 6.77
N ALA A 102 -6.37 2.11 7.25
CA ALA A 102 -7.29 1.41 8.13
C ALA A 102 -6.55 0.68 9.27
N LYS A 103 -7.21 0.56 10.43
CA LYS A 103 -6.66 -0.15 11.60
C LYS A 103 -6.53 -1.65 11.40
N LEU A 104 -7.41 -2.22 10.58
CA LEU A 104 -7.35 -3.62 10.19
C LEU A 104 -7.03 -3.70 8.70
N ALA A 105 -5.89 -4.29 8.39
CA ALA A 105 -5.37 -4.38 7.04
C ALA A 105 -4.57 -5.67 6.86
N PHE A 106 -4.63 -6.27 5.68
CA PHE A 106 -3.84 -7.43 5.31
C PHE A 106 -2.42 -7.02 4.91
N CYS A 107 -1.42 -7.72 5.46
CA CYS A 107 -0.02 -7.56 5.07
C CYS A 107 0.12 -7.75 3.55
N PRO A 108 0.78 -6.82 2.85
CA PRO A 108 0.88 -6.89 1.39
C PRO A 108 1.83 -7.99 0.92
N LEU A 109 2.65 -8.55 1.82
CA LEU A 109 3.59 -9.63 1.53
C LEU A 109 3.02 -11.02 1.83
N CYS A 110 2.61 -11.30 3.07
CA CYS A 110 2.16 -12.64 3.48
C CYS A 110 0.64 -12.79 3.61
N GLY A 111 -0.13 -11.71 3.46
CA GLY A 111 -1.59 -11.75 3.55
C GLY A 111 -2.13 -11.89 4.98
N THR A 112 -1.29 -11.95 6.01
CA THR A 112 -1.73 -11.98 7.41
C THR A 112 -2.48 -10.71 7.78
N LEU A 113 -3.58 -10.84 8.51
CA LEU A 113 -4.33 -9.70 9.03
C LEU A 113 -3.52 -8.98 10.13
N CYS A 114 -3.22 -7.71 9.90
CA CYS A 114 -2.48 -6.83 10.80
C CYS A 114 -3.45 -5.88 11.52
N ARG A 115 -3.18 -5.64 12.81
CA ARG A 115 -3.83 -4.59 13.59
C ARG A 115 -2.84 -3.45 13.79
N LEU A 116 -3.07 -2.34 13.10
CA LEU A 116 -2.22 -1.15 13.09
C LEU A 116 -2.73 -0.11 14.09
N THR A 117 -1.86 0.83 14.47
CA THR A 117 -2.07 1.82 15.54
C THR A 117 -1.77 3.25 15.14
#